data_AF-A0A7W0K0J2-F1
#
_entry.id   AF-A0A7W0K0J2-F1
#
_cell.length_a   1.000
_cell.length_b   1.000
_cell.length_c   1.000
_cell.angle_alpha   90.00
_cell.angle_beta   90.00
_cell.angle_gamma   90.00
#
_symmetry.space_group_name_H-M   'P 1'
#
loop_
_entity.id
_entity.type
_entity.pdbx_description
1 polymer ?
#
loop_
_entity_poly.entity_id
_entity_poly.type
_entity_poly.pdbx_seq_one_letter_code
_entity_poly.pdbx_strand_id
1 'polypeptide(L)'
;MIHRARRDELLEQAAEASRTGLRTRQERIVAGARPILHSAVAASLAWLVATEVVGHRQPFFAPISAVVTLGLTAGERRRRAIELAIGVAVGIAIADALVAAIGTGTWQVGVIVALAMIAATLVGGGPLLASQAGASAVLVATLQPPDGGVDFGRALDALVGGGSALLVSS
;
A
#
# COMPACT_ATOMS: atom_id res chain seq x y z
N MET A 1 -34.38 -30.72 -32.51
CA MET A 1 -35.01 -29.39 -32.31
C MET A 1 -34.96 -28.94 -30.85
N ILE A 2 -35.35 -29.80 -29.89
CA ILE A 2 -35.34 -29.54 -28.42
C ILE A 2 -33.97 -29.11 -27.86
N HIS A 3 -32.86 -29.62 -28.41
CA HIS A 3 -31.51 -29.32 -27.92
C HIS A 3 -31.01 -27.89 -28.23
N ARG A 4 -31.61 -27.19 -29.21
CA ARG A 4 -31.24 -25.80 -29.53
C ARG A 4 -31.92 -24.81 -28.58
N ALA A 5 -33.22 -24.99 -28.32
CA ALA A 5 -34.00 -24.14 -27.42
C ALA A 5 -33.41 -24.06 -26.00
N ARG A 6 -32.99 -25.20 -25.43
CA ARG A 6 -32.34 -25.25 -24.10
C ARG A 6 -30.98 -24.56 -24.07
N ARG A 7 -30.27 -24.53 -25.20
CA ARG A 7 -28.97 -23.87 -25.30
C ARG A 7 -29.15 -22.36 -25.36
N ASP A 8 -30.19 -21.89 -26.04
CA ASP A 8 -30.49 -20.47 -26.18
C ASP A 8 -31.00 -19.88 -24.85
N GLU A 9 -31.83 -20.61 -24.08
CA GLU A 9 -32.23 -20.22 -22.71
C GLU A 9 -31.05 -20.10 -21.74
N LEU A 10 -30.09 -21.03 -21.80
CA LEU A 10 -28.89 -20.98 -20.96
C LEU A 10 -27.98 -19.80 -21.32
N LEU A 11 -27.91 -19.44 -22.62
CA LEU A 11 -27.16 -18.28 -23.08
C LEU A 11 -27.81 -16.96 -22.65
N GLU A 12 -29.14 -16.87 -22.67
CA GLU A 12 -29.88 -15.71 -22.16
C GLU A 12 -29.72 -15.54 -20.64
N GLN A 13 -29.85 -16.63 -19.88
CA GLN A 13 -29.63 -16.60 -18.42
C GLN A 13 -28.19 -16.20 -18.06
N ALA A 14 -27.20 -16.70 -18.80
CA ALA A 14 -25.80 -16.30 -18.62
C ALA A 14 -25.56 -14.82 -18.99
N ALA A 15 -26.22 -14.33 -20.04
CA ALA A 15 -26.12 -12.94 -20.46
C ALA A 15 -26.75 -11.98 -19.42
N GLU A 16 -27.89 -12.33 -18.83
CA GLU A 16 -28.54 -11.54 -17.79
C GLU A 16 -27.76 -11.55 -16.46
N ALA A 17 -27.25 -12.72 -16.06
CA ALA A 17 -26.37 -12.84 -14.89
C ALA A 17 -25.08 -12.03 -15.09
N SER A 18 -24.52 -12.03 -16.29
CA SER A 18 -23.33 -11.23 -16.65
C SER A 18 -23.62 -9.73 -16.61
N ARG A 19 -24.74 -9.27 -17.19
CA ARG A 19 -25.16 -7.86 -17.15
C ARG A 19 -25.38 -7.35 -15.73
N THR A 20 -26.00 -8.16 -14.89
CA THR A 20 -26.23 -7.84 -13.48
C THR A 20 -24.89 -7.77 -12.73
N GLY A 21 -24.01 -8.74 -12.97
CA GLY A 21 -22.65 -8.73 -12.41
C GLY A 21 -21.82 -7.52 -12.86
N LEU A 22 -21.95 -7.08 -14.11
CA LEU A 22 -21.26 -5.90 -14.64
C LEU A 22 -21.76 -4.60 -14.01
N ARG A 23 -23.07 -4.44 -13.81
CA ARG A 23 -23.64 -3.28 -13.12
C ARG A 23 -23.16 -3.18 -11.68
N THR A 24 -23.19 -4.28 -10.93
CA THR A 24 -22.68 -4.32 -9.55
C THR A 24 -21.19 -3.96 -9.47
N ARG A 25 -20.39 -4.37 -10.45
CA ARG A 25 -18.96 -4.00 -10.53
C ARG A 25 -18.78 -2.52 -10.85
N GLN A 26 -19.55 -1.98 -11.80
CA GLN A 26 -19.53 -0.56 -12.12
C GLN A 26 -19.93 0.31 -10.93
N GLU A 27 -21.01 -0.04 -10.24
CA GLU A 27 -21.46 0.69 -9.05
C GLU A 27 -20.39 0.72 -7.95
N ARG A 28 -19.66 -0.38 -7.76
CA ARG A 28 -18.51 -0.43 -6.84
C ARG A 28 -17.36 0.48 -7.27
N ILE A 29 -17.04 0.52 -8.55
CA ILE A 29 -15.99 1.40 -9.08
C ILE A 29 -16.39 2.86 -8.93
N VAL A 30 -17.64 3.20 -9.26
CA VAL A 30 -18.15 4.57 -9.13
C VAL A 30 -18.16 5.00 -7.67
N ALA A 31 -18.61 4.13 -6.76
CA ALA A 31 -18.55 4.39 -5.32
C ALA A 31 -17.11 4.54 -4.79
N GLY A 32 -16.14 3.83 -5.40
CA GLY A 32 -14.72 3.89 -5.05
C GLY A 32 -13.89 4.92 -5.84
N ALA A 33 -14.46 5.64 -6.80
CA ALA A 33 -13.72 6.45 -7.75
C ALA A 33 -12.95 7.60 -7.06
N ARG A 34 -13.57 8.24 -6.06
CA ARG A 34 -12.97 9.35 -5.35
C ARG A 34 -11.74 8.93 -4.51
N PRO A 35 -11.81 7.88 -3.64
CA PRO A 35 -10.63 7.35 -2.97
C PRO A 35 -9.51 6.94 -3.94
N ILE A 36 -9.86 6.29 -5.06
CA ILE A 36 -8.87 5.89 -6.08
C ILE A 36 -8.16 7.12 -6.66
N LEU A 37 -8.91 8.15 -7.04
CA LEU A 37 -8.35 9.37 -7.61
C LEU A 37 -7.48 10.11 -6.60
N HIS A 38 -7.93 10.24 -5.34
CA HIS A 38 -7.12 10.86 -4.29
C HIS A 38 -5.81 10.10 -4.07
N SER A 39 -5.84 8.77 -4.00
CA SER A 39 -4.64 7.94 -3.85
C SER A 39 -3.70 8.08 -5.04
N ALA A 40 -4.22 8.09 -6.27
CA ALA A 40 -3.41 8.28 -7.46
C ALA A 40 -2.72 9.66 -7.47
N VAL A 41 -3.47 10.73 -7.22
CA VAL A 41 -2.93 12.10 -7.17
C VAL A 41 -1.90 12.24 -6.05
N ALA A 42 -2.20 11.72 -4.85
CA ALA A 42 -1.27 11.78 -3.72
C ALA A 42 0.02 10.99 -3.99
N ALA A 43 -0.06 9.83 -4.63
CA ALA A 43 1.11 9.06 -5.02
C ALA A 43 1.97 9.79 -6.05
N SER A 44 1.34 10.41 -7.07
CA SER A 44 2.05 11.22 -8.06
C SER A 44 2.72 12.45 -7.45
N LEU A 45 2.04 13.13 -6.53
CA LEU A 45 2.60 14.28 -5.80
C LEU A 45 3.76 13.84 -4.89
N ALA A 46 3.61 12.72 -4.18
CA ALA A 46 4.66 12.18 -3.33
C ALA A 46 5.92 11.85 -4.13
N TRP A 47 5.76 11.22 -5.29
CA TRP A 47 6.86 10.96 -6.21
C TRP A 47 7.55 12.25 -6.63
N LEU A 48 6.79 13.22 -7.13
CA LEU A 48 7.32 14.50 -7.61
C LEU A 48 8.06 15.26 -6.51
N VAL A 49 7.52 15.31 -5.30
CA VAL A 49 8.17 15.98 -4.17
C VAL A 49 9.46 15.24 -3.78
N ALA A 50 9.42 13.91 -3.73
CA ALA A 50 10.60 13.13 -3.35
C ALA A 50 11.73 13.22 -4.41
N THR A 51 11.40 13.30 -5.71
CA THR A 51 12.41 13.45 -6.76
C THR A 51 12.91 14.88 -6.90
N GLU A 52 12.00 15.85 -7.04
CA GLU A 52 12.37 17.23 -7.42
C GLU A 52 12.74 18.11 -6.22
N VAL A 53 12.15 17.86 -5.05
CA VAL A 53 12.39 18.69 -3.85
C VAL A 53 13.41 18.03 -2.93
N VAL A 54 13.26 16.74 -2.65
CA VAL A 54 14.18 16.00 -1.75
C VAL A 54 15.43 15.52 -2.49
N GLY A 55 15.33 15.28 -3.80
CA GLY A 55 16.47 14.84 -4.62
C GLY A 55 16.74 13.33 -4.56
N HIS A 56 15.77 12.52 -4.11
CA HIS A 56 15.92 11.07 -4.09
C HIS A 56 15.79 10.48 -5.50
N ARG A 57 16.77 9.66 -5.90
CA ARG A 57 16.79 9.06 -7.25
C ARG A 57 15.78 7.92 -7.42
N GLN A 58 15.43 7.22 -6.33
CA GLN A 58 14.51 6.08 -6.35
C GLN A 58 13.58 6.12 -5.13
N PRO A 59 12.61 7.06 -5.07
CA PRO A 59 11.76 7.24 -3.90
C PRO A 59 10.57 6.28 -3.90
N PHE A 60 10.84 4.97 -3.83
CA PHE A 60 9.81 3.93 -3.96
C PHE A 60 8.78 3.96 -2.81
N PHE A 61 9.21 4.33 -1.61
CA PHE A 61 8.38 4.34 -0.42
C PHE A 61 7.44 5.55 -0.33
N ALA A 62 7.74 6.65 -1.03
CA ALA A 62 6.92 7.85 -1.03
C ALA A 62 5.52 7.61 -1.64
N PRO A 63 5.37 7.13 -2.88
CA PRO A 63 4.04 6.84 -3.43
C PRO A 63 3.32 5.72 -2.67
N ILE A 64 4.03 4.69 -2.20
CA ILE A 64 3.41 3.58 -1.44
C ILE A 64 2.82 4.10 -0.13
N SER A 65 3.59 4.89 0.63
CA SER A 65 3.11 5.48 1.88
C SER A 65 1.91 6.38 1.65
N ALA A 66 1.87 7.15 0.55
CA ALA A 66 0.70 7.96 0.20
C ALA A 66 -0.56 7.10 -0.02
N VAL A 67 -0.44 6.02 -0.79
CA VAL A 67 -1.56 5.10 -1.07
C VAL A 67 -2.02 4.37 0.19
N VAL A 68 -1.09 3.87 1.00
CA VAL A 68 -1.42 3.18 2.27
C VAL A 68 -2.09 4.15 3.22
N THR A 69 -1.55 5.35 3.37
CA THR A 69 -2.12 6.37 4.26
C THR A 69 -3.56 6.67 3.89
N LEU A 70 -3.84 7.04 2.63
CA LEU A 70 -5.21 7.33 2.19
C LEU A 70 -6.13 6.10 2.18
N GLY A 71 -5.61 4.94 1.78
CA GLY A 71 -6.38 3.71 1.66
C GLY A 71 -6.89 3.20 3.01
N LEU A 72 -6.09 3.33 4.07
CA LEU A 72 -6.45 2.82 5.38
C LEU A 72 -7.12 3.87 6.29
N THR A 73 -7.08 5.15 5.91
CA THR A 73 -7.74 6.23 6.67
C THR A 73 -8.90 6.88 5.91
N ALA A 74 -9.41 6.24 4.86
CA ALA A 74 -10.57 6.72 4.14
C ALA A 74 -11.79 6.82 5.08
N GLY A 75 -12.29 8.04 5.29
CA GLY A 75 -13.42 8.30 6.20
C GLY A 75 -13.04 8.44 7.68
N GLU A 76 -11.76 8.34 8.02
CA GLU A 76 -11.25 8.50 9.38
C GLU A 76 -10.78 9.95 9.67
N ARG A 77 -10.49 10.25 10.94
CA ARG A 77 -9.95 11.57 11.33
C ARG A 77 -8.53 11.77 10.78
N ARG A 78 -8.15 13.00 10.43
CA ARG A 78 -6.78 13.36 10.01
C ARG A 78 -5.68 12.86 10.96
N ARG A 79 -5.95 12.83 12.27
CA ARG A 79 -5.02 12.27 13.28
C ARG A 79 -4.64 10.82 12.97
N ARG A 80 -5.58 10.01 12.49
CA ARG A 80 -5.33 8.61 12.12
C ARG A 80 -4.40 8.50 10.92
N ALA A 81 -4.54 9.39 9.94
CA ALA A 81 -3.66 9.44 8.78
C ALA A 81 -2.22 9.80 9.18
N ILE A 82 -2.05 10.74 10.12
CA ILE A 82 -0.74 11.08 10.69
C ILE A 82 -0.14 9.89 11.46
N GLU A 83 -0.91 9.27 12.35
CA GLU A 83 -0.48 8.06 13.08
C GLU A 83 0.00 6.97 12.12
N LEU A 84 -0.74 6.75 11.03
CA LEU A 84 -0.41 5.75 10.03
C LEU A 84 0.85 6.11 9.23
N ALA A 85 0.98 7.35 8.76
CA ALA A 85 2.18 7.80 8.05
C ALA A 85 3.45 7.61 8.90
N ILE A 86 3.38 7.96 10.19
CA ILE A 86 4.45 7.73 11.15
C ILE A 86 4.68 6.22 11.33
N GLY A 87 3.62 5.43 11.47
CA GLY A 87 3.71 3.97 11.60
C GLY A 87 4.40 3.29 10.41
N VAL A 88 4.11 3.75 9.18
CA VAL A 88 4.78 3.25 7.96
C VAL A 88 6.26 3.61 7.98
N ALA A 89 6.61 4.87 8.30
CA ALA A 89 8.00 5.30 8.39
C ALA A 89 8.79 4.51 9.46
N VAL A 90 8.18 4.26 10.62
CA VAL A 90 8.77 3.43 11.69
C VAL A 90 8.92 1.98 11.24
N GLY A 91 7.92 1.41 10.56
CA GLY A 91 7.98 0.04 10.04
C GLY A 91 9.11 -0.15 9.03
N ILE A 92 9.33 0.83 8.15
CA ILE A 92 10.46 0.84 7.20
C ILE A 92 11.79 0.93 7.95
N ALA A 93 11.91 1.84 8.93
CA ALA A 93 13.13 1.96 9.73
C ALA A 93 13.48 0.66 10.49
N ILE A 94 12.47 -0.03 11.03
CA ILE A 94 12.66 -1.34 11.67
C ILE A 94 13.09 -2.39 10.65
N ALA A 95 12.46 -2.42 9.48
CA ALA A 95 12.84 -3.35 8.41
C ALA A 95 14.28 -3.11 7.95
N ASP A 96 14.69 -1.86 7.73
CA ASP A 96 16.06 -1.51 7.35
C ASP A 96 17.06 -1.92 8.43
N ALA A 97 16.74 -1.69 9.72
CA ALA A 97 17.59 -2.10 10.83
C ALA A 97 17.75 -3.62 10.90
N LEU A 98 16.66 -4.38 10.68
CA LEU A 98 16.71 -5.83 10.64
C LEU A 98 17.54 -6.32 9.45
N VAL A 99 17.34 -5.78 8.24
CA VAL A 99 18.14 -6.17 7.06
C VAL A 99 19.61 -5.82 7.27
N ALA A 100 19.93 -4.65 7.83
CA ALA A 100 21.30 -4.26 8.12
C ALA A 100 21.97 -5.20 9.16
N ALA A 101 21.20 -5.75 10.10
CA ALA A 101 21.72 -6.62 11.15
C ALA A 101 21.95 -8.08 10.70
N ILE A 102 21.04 -8.65 9.89
CA ILE A 102 21.08 -10.08 9.52
C ILE A 102 21.31 -10.34 8.02
N GLY A 103 21.35 -9.28 7.21
CA GLY A 103 21.52 -9.35 5.76
C GLY A 103 20.27 -9.82 5.01
N THR A 104 20.44 -10.06 3.71
CA THR A 104 19.37 -10.52 2.81
C THR A 104 19.60 -11.99 2.40
N GLY A 105 18.56 -12.80 2.49
CA GLY A 105 18.54 -14.19 2.01
C GLY A 105 17.19 -14.86 2.27
N THR A 106 16.98 -16.07 1.74
CA THR A 106 15.66 -16.72 1.70
C THR A 106 15.01 -16.85 3.07
N TRP A 107 15.76 -17.28 4.08
CA TRP A 107 15.24 -17.42 5.43
C TRP A 107 15.24 -16.09 6.19
N GLN A 108 16.20 -15.20 5.92
CA GLN A 108 16.27 -13.87 6.52
C GLN A 108 15.03 -13.05 6.19
N VAL A 109 14.57 -13.06 4.94
CA VAL A 109 13.34 -12.35 4.53
C VAL A 109 12.15 -12.83 5.36
N GLY A 110 12.00 -14.14 5.57
CA GLY A 110 10.94 -14.69 6.42
C GLY A 110 10.99 -14.16 7.86
N VAL A 111 12.20 -14.11 8.44
CA VAL A 111 12.42 -13.58 9.79
C VAL A 111 12.15 -12.07 9.87
N ILE A 112 12.67 -11.30 8.91
CA ILE A 112 12.49 -9.83 8.86
C ILE A 112 11.00 -9.49 8.78
N VAL A 113 10.25 -10.18 7.92
CA VAL A 113 8.80 -9.99 7.77
C VAL A 113 8.08 -10.32 9.08
N ALA A 114 8.37 -11.48 9.69
CA ALA A 114 7.71 -11.86 10.92
C ALA A 114 7.98 -10.85 12.05
N LEU A 115 9.22 -10.40 12.20
CA LEU A 115 9.62 -9.41 13.19
C LEU A 115 9.00 -8.04 12.94
N ALA A 116 8.93 -7.58 11.69
CA ALA A 116 8.27 -6.32 11.34
C ALA A 116 6.76 -6.36 11.66
N MET A 117 6.09 -7.48 11.35
CA MET A 117 4.68 -7.66 11.68
C MET A 117 4.43 -7.70 13.19
N ILE A 118 5.29 -8.37 13.95
CA ILE A 118 5.24 -8.40 15.42
C ILE A 118 5.48 -7.00 16.00
N ALA A 119 6.47 -6.27 15.50
CA ALA A 119 6.72 -4.91 15.95
C ALA A 119 5.51 -4.00 15.69
N ALA A 120 4.90 -4.09 14.51
CA ALA A 120 3.70 -3.34 14.14
C ALA A 120 2.47 -3.67 15.03
N THR A 121 2.28 -4.94 15.43
CA THR A 121 1.20 -5.30 16.36
C THR A 121 1.48 -4.83 17.78
N LEU A 122 2.73 -4.90 18.25
CA LEU A 122 3.12 -4.45 19.60
C LEU A 122 2.92 -2.94 19.81
N VAL A 123 3.06 -2.12 18.76
CA VAL A 123 2.76 -0.68 18.81
C VAL A 123 1.26 -0.36 18.70
N GLY A 124 0.38 -1.37 18.80
CA GLY A 124 -1.08 -1.21 18.75
C GLY A 124 -1.65 -1.17 17.32
N GLY A 125 -0.88 -1.64 16.33
CA GLY A 125 -1.34 -1.78 14.96
C GLY A 125 -2.42 -2.85 14.79
N GLY A 126 -3.47 -2.53 14.04
CA GLY A 126 -4.44 -3.54 13.61
C GLY A 126 -3.86 -4.52 12.58
N PRO A 127 -4.58 -5.60 12.23
CA PRO A 127 -4.12 -6.63 11.30
C PRO A 127 -3.63 -6.09 9.94
N LEU A 128 -4.25 -5.00 9.49
CA LEU A 128 -3.92 -4.33 8.25
C LEU A 128 -2.59 -3.59 8.31
N LEU A 129 -2.28 -2.94 9.44
CA LEU A 129 -0.99 -2.29 9.66
C LEU A 129 0.14 -3.31 9.72
N ALA A 130 -0.10 -4.42 10.43
CA ALA A 130 0.86 -5.53 10.49
C ALA A 130 1.15 -6.07 9.08
N SER A 131 0.12 -6.30 8.27
CA SER A 131 0.28 -6.76 6.88
C SER A 131 1.07 -5.77 6.02
N GLN A 132 0.88 -4.46 6.20
CA GLN A 132 1.65 -3.43 5.50
C GLN A 132 3.11 -3.34 5.96
N ALA A 133 3.37 -3.50 7.26
CA ALA A 133 4.72 -3.61 7.78
C ALA A 133 5.45 -4.82 7.18
N GLY A 134 4.77 -5.96 7.08
CA GLY A 134 5.29 -7.15 6.39
C GLY A 134 5.57 -6.91 4.91
N ALA A 135 4.65 -6.30 4.17
CA ALA A 135 4.85 -5.97 2.76
C ALA A 135 6.03 -5.01 2.56
N SER A 136 6.12 -3.95 3.38
CA SER A 136 7.22 -2.99 3.36
C SER A 136 8.56 -3.67 3.68
N ALA A 137 8.57 -4.58 4.66
CA ALA A 137 9.74 -5.37 5.02
C ALA A 137 10.24 -6.26 3.87
N VAL A 138 9.34 -6.92 3.12
CA VAL A 138 9.72 -7.66 1.90
C VAL A 138 10.37 -6.73 0.88
N LEU A 139 9.76 -5.56 0.64
CA LEU A 139 10.26 -4.61 -0.34
C LEU A 139 11.66 -4.10 0.04
N VAL A 140 11.85 -3.71 1.29
CA VAL A 140 13.13 -3.29 1.86
C VAL A 140 14.19 -4.38 1.72
N ALA A 141 13.85 -5.63 2.07
CA ALA A 141 14.82 -6.71 2.05
C ALA A 141 15.23 -7.15 0.63
N THR A 142 14.37 -6.94 -0.38
CA THR A 142 14.55 -7.54 -1.73
C THR A 142 14.87 -6.54 -2.83
N LEU A 143 14.28 -5.34 -2.84
CA LEU A 143 14.43 -4.37 -3.94
C LEU A 143 15.61 -3.44 -3.75
N GLN A 144 15.87 -3.04 -2.51
CA GLN A 144 16.98 -2.16 -2.19
C GLN A 144 17.56 -2.64 -0.85
N PRO A 145 18.40 -3.67 -0.81
CA PRO A 145 19.14 -3.95 0.42
C PRO A 145 19.93 -2.70 0.84
N PRO A 146 19.93 -2.30 2.12
CA PRO A 146 20.74 -1.16 2.57
C PRO A 146 22.23 -1.48 2.38
N ASP A 147 22.90 -0.77 1.47
CA ASP A 147 24.34 -0.92 1.25
C ASP A 147 25.12 -0.19 2.35
N GLY A 148 25.36 -0.86 3.48
CA GLY A 148 26.29 -0.40 4.51
C GLY A 148 25.68 0.30 5.73
N GLY A 149 24.39 0.12 6.03
CA GLY A 149 23.77 0.61 7.28
C GLY A 149 22.30 0.99 7.10
N VAL A 150 21.69 1.58 8.14
CA VAL A 150 20.28 2.02 8.08
C VAL A 150 20.13 3.20 7.11
N ASP A 151 19.27 3.06 6.10
CA ASP A 151 18.98 4.09 5.10
C ASP A 151 17.78 4.95 5.53
N PHE A 152 18.06 6.09 6.16
CA PHE A 152 17.00 7.02 6.57
C PHE A 152 16.24 7.66 5.40
N GLY A 153 16.75 7.56 4.16
CA GLY A 153 16.09 8.10 2.97
C GLY A 153 14.71 7.50 2.74
N ARG A 154 14.54 6.21 3.03
CA ARG A 154 13.26 5.49 2.83
C ARG A 154 12.21 5.85 3.87
N ALA A 155 12.64 6.03 5.11
CA ALA A 155 11.76 6.53 6.17
C ALA A 155 11.31 7.97 5.86
N LEU A 156 12.23 8.81 5.35
CA LEU A 156 11.90 10.16 4.89
C LEU A 156 10.92 10.13 3.71
N ASP A 157 11.12 9.27 2.72
CA ASP A 157 10.20 9.07 1.62
C ASP A 157 8.80 8.71 2.11
N ALA A 158 8.70 7.81 3.08
CA ALA A 158 7.42 7.45 3.67
C ALA A 158 6.71 8.65 4.32
N LEU A 159 7.45 9.54 4.98
CA LEU A 159 6.89 10.79 5.54
C LEU A 159 6.45 11.76 4.44
N VAL A 160 7.21 11.89 3.35
CA VAL A 160 6.81 12.69 2.17
C VAL A 160 5.52 12.14 1.56
N GLY A 161 5.41 10.82 1.46
CA GLY A 161 4.19 10.12 1.04
C GLY A 161 2.99 10.40 1.94
N GLY A 162 3.17 10.25 3.24
CA GLY A 162 2.14 10.54 4.23
C GLY A 162 1.71 12.01 4.23
N GLY A 163 2.65 12.93 4.08
CA GLY A 163 2.38 14.36 3.91
C GLY A 163 1.56 14.65 2.65
N SER A 164 1.94 14.06 1.52
CA SER A 164 1.21 14.20 0.24
C SER A 164 -0.22 13.65 0.34
N ALA A 165 -0.40 12.50 1.00
CA ALA A 165 -1.71 11.95 1.32
C ALA A 165 -2.56 12.91 2.16
N LEU A 166 -1.98 13.51 3.21
CA LEU A 166 -2.67 14.49 4.04
C LEU A 166 -3.07 15.73 3.26
N LEU A 167 -2.23 16.22 2.33
CA LEU A 167 -2.53 17.36 1.47
C LEU A 167 -3.65 17.10 0.46
N VAL A 168 -3.77 15.87 -0.05
CA VAL A 168 -4.85 15.53 -0.99
C VAL A 168 -6.16 15.21 -0.27
N SER A 169 -6.09 14.64 0.93
CA SER A 169 -7.28 14.36 1.76
C SER A 169 -7.78 15.56 2.55
N SER A 170 -6.97 16.61 2.68
CA SER A 170 -7.30 17.81 3.45
C SER A 170 -8.37 18.66 2.79
#